data_AF-A0AAD5HIL4-F1
#
_entry.id   AF-A0AAD5HIL4-F1
#
_cell.length_a   1.000
_cell.length_b   1.000
_cell.length_c   1.000
_cell.angle_alpha   90.00
_cell.angle_beta   90.00
_cell.angle_gamma   90.00
#
_symmetry.space_group_name_H-M   'P 1'
#
loop_
_entity.id
_entity.type
_entity.pdbx_description
1 polymer ?
#
loop_
_entity_poly.entity_id
_entity_poly.type
_entity_poly.pdbx_seq_one_letter_code
_entity_poly.pdbx_strand_id
1 'polypeptide(L)'
;MTSLSFDTVGYDLTGGYIRPGQYFDRDCFCSVFTIDPEREPCSVSDPLDLTRERLWLNATCGSASLPDNWTAQLKMTGIAYIPVPDWRWPTCVSDMPRQVTGLTNQCATDACQLDPDGYCQTARAIDRSCFCRNIEYDSCQGSCQVSRTRIDYVEWLHDLCGDVECWHGLSANWRELTVFLPHEMIPWSWIIKPVNSTNVGPIEAEGKCASNEWKLGSIVLINAATLLAAFLGQGRGDRLNTVDSESHSQRLHWLLKGILLAGLPLLANWFNARIVQSTPGYGAVPVFQLVFLWCSLPRPDLSAILPSRIRWHGTNLCSSTASSLVAGVILQVLASYHMFLTVDFARRQVFDLDSITNAKKGHLALLMYIGALIWLLIIARCFIEVIRYIYRIGSHSGSDEADWHRFKYATDNNQDMGVLEGLLGQSQPRMPQSRKEEQHTEYGTFSSGGMDTKLPQKLPATLFTVAARSMPFVWIAQWLFWSGFIGLSSEEFCLPKLEVLTTIWVAASIGSVAIKSYL
;
A
#
# COMPACT_ATOMS: atom_id res chain seq x y z
N MET A 1 -22.38 -39.43 51.08
CA MET A 1 -21.07 -39.59 51.70
C MET A 1 -20.04 -38.98 50.76
N THR A 2 -19.41 -37.88 51.17
CA THR A 2 -18.34 -37.22 50.41
C THR A 2 -17.01 -37.69 50.99
N SER A 3 -16.05 -38.08 50.15
CA SER A 3 -14.74 -38.53 50.63
C SER A 3 -13.94 -37.33 51.15
N LEU A 4 -13.36 -37.45 52.35
CA LEU A 4 -12.36 -36.52 52.83
C LEU A 4 -11.02 -36.84 52.15
N SER A 5 -10.60 -36.00 51.21
CA SER A 5 -9.23 -35.97 50.69
C SER A 5 -8.43 -34.91 51.45
N PHE A 6 -7.12 -35.13 51.58
CA PHE A 6 -6.18 -34.11 52.06
C PHE A 6 -6.18 -32.85 51.17
N ASP A 7 -6.66 -32.97 49.92
CA ASP A 7 -6.85 -31.86 48.99
C ASP A 7 -8.10 -31.01 49.27
N THR A 8 -9.00 -31.50 50.13
CA THR A 8 -10.35 -30.90 50.32
C THR A 8 -10.55 -30.19 51.66
N VAL A 9 -9.81 -30.52 52.72
CA VAL A 9 -9.98 -29.89 54.04
C VAL A 9 -8.64 -29.70 54.73
N GLY A 10 -8.35 -28.46 55.16
CA GLY A 10 -7.18 -28.13 55.95
C GLY A 10 -7.19 -28.81 57.33
N TYR A 11 -6.00 -29.08 57.86
CA TYR A 11 -5.77 -29.80 59.12
C TYR A 11 -6.50 -29.16 60.32
N ASP A 12 -6.70 -27.84 60.29
CA ASP A 12 -7.28 -27.06 61.38
C ASP A 12 -8.80 -27.23 61.52
N LEU A 13 -9.50 -27.54 60.43
CA LEU A 13 -10.95 -27.70 60.41
C LEU A 13 -11.42 -29.01 61.04
N THR A 14 -10.55 -30.03 61.04
CA THR A 14 -10.87 -31.40 61.48
C THR A 14 -10.14 -31.81 62.76
N GLY A 15 -9.18 -31.00 63.21
CA GLY A 15 -8.43 -31.23 64.45
C GLY A 15 -7.59 -32.51 64.46
N GLY A 16 -7.39 -33.16 63.30
CA GLY A 16 -6.65 -34.43 63.20
C GLY A 16 -6.47 -34.95 61.77
N TYR A 17 -5.51 -35.86 61.59
CA TYR A 17 -5.23 -36.51 60.29
C TYR A 17 -6.37 -37.44 59.87
N ILE A 18 -6.98 -37.17 58.72
CA ILE A 18 -8.02 -38.01 58.14
C ILE A 18 -7.41 -39.07 57.23
N ARG A 19 -7.73 -40.34 57.48
CA ARG A 19 -7.23 -41.45 56.67
C ARG A 19 -7.98 -41.52 55.33
N PRO A 20 -7.31 -41.89 54.22
CA PRO A 20 -7.97 -42.15 52.95
C PRO A 20 -9.13 -43.15 53.11
N GLY A 21 -10.32 -42.81 52.61
CA GLY A 21 -11.52 -43.64 52.70
C GLY A 21 -12.41 -43.41 53.93
N GLN A 22 -12.12 -42.39 54.74
CA GLN A 22 -13.06 -41.92 55.77
C GLN A 22 -14.12 -41.00 55.16
N TYR A 23 -15.38 -41.25 55.52
CA TYR A 23 -16.55 -40.48 55.10
C TYR A 23 -17.19 -39.85 56.31
N PHE A 24 -17.79 -38.67 56.12
CA PHE A 24 -18.65 -38.04 57.11
C PHE A 24 -20.08 -37.95 56.58
N ASP A 25 -21.02 -37.85 57.51
CA ASP A 25 -22.40 -37.53 57.18
C ASP A 25 -22.48 -36.02 56.87
N ARG A 26 -22.72 -35.71 55.60
CA ARG A 26 -22.76 -34.33 55.10
C ARG A 26 -23.88 -33.54 55.77
N ASP A 27 -25.05 -34.14 55.97
CA ASP A 27 -26.21 -33.43 56.49
C ASP A 27 -26.03 -33.14 57.99
N CYS A 28 -25.40 -34.07 58.72
CA CYS A 28 -24.97 -33.85 60.10
C CYS A 28 -23.88 -32.77 60.20
N PHE A 29 -22.89 -32.77 59.33
CA PHE A 29 -21.84 -31.74 59.33
C PHE A 29 -22.41 -30.35 59.01
N CYS A 30 -23.19 -30.22 57.93
CA CYS A 30 -23.74 -28.93 57.50
C CYS A 30 -24.83 -28.37 58.42
N SER A 31 -25.45 -29.21 59.27
CA SER A 31 -26.43 -28.74 60.28
C SER A 31 -25.79 -28.23 61.57
N VAL A 32 -24.54 -28.60 61.84
CA VAL A 32 -23.81 -28.24 63.07
C VAL A 32 -22.74 -27.19 62.80
N PHE A 33 -22.12 -27.20 61.63
CA PHE A 33 -21.02 -26.31 61.29
C PHE A 33 -21.50 -24.95 60.77
N THR A 34 -21.13 -23.90 61.47
CA THR A 34 -21.35 -22.50 61.06
C THR A 34 -20.05 -21.72 61.25
N ILE A 35 -19.60 -20.99 60.24
CA ILE A 35 -18.43 -20.11 60.38
C ILE A 35 -18.78 -18.98 61.35
N ASP A 36 -17.97 -18.84 62.42
CA ASP A 36 -17.97 -17.66 63.27
C ASP A 36 -16.89 -16.67 62.76
N PRO A 37 -17.27 -15.52 62.17
CA PRO A 37 -16.31 -14.57 61.62
C PRO A 37 -15.33 -14.02 62.66
N GLU A 38 -15.71 -13.98 63.94
CA GLU A 38 -14.86 -13.46 65.01
C GLU A 38 -13.81 -14.48 65.49
N ARG A 39 -13.99 -15.76 65.12
CA ARG A 39 -13.13 -16.88 65.53
C ARG A 39 -12.52 -17.65 64.35
N GLU A 40 -12.65 -17.14 63.13
CA GLU A 40 -12.16 -17.81 61.92
C GLU A 40 -10.61 -17.92 61.99
N PRO A 41 -10.07 -19.14 62.16
CA PRO A 41 -8.64 -19.35 62.44
C PRO A 41 -7.74 -18.90 61.27
N CYS A 42 -8.30 -18.85 60.07
CA CYS A 42 -7.62 -18.52 58.82
C CYS A 42 -7.60 -17.00 58.51
N SER A 43 -8.09 -16.15 59.41
CA SER A 43 -8.08 -14.69 59.23
C SER A 43 -6.66 -14.09 59.17
N VAL A 44 -5.66 -14.84 59.65
CA VAL A 44 -4.24 -14.44 59.76
C VAL A 44 -3.35 -15.16 58.73
N SER A 45 -3.86 -16.19 58.04
CA SER A 45 -3.10 -17.06 57.12
C SER A 45 -3.14 -16.59 55.65
N ASP A 46 -2.41 -17.29 54.76
CA ASP A 46 -2.41 -17.01 53.31
C ASP A 46 -3.86 -16.95 52.78
N PRO A 47 -4.27 -15.87 52.08
CA PRO A 47 -5.62 -15.74 51.55
C PRO A 47 -6.06 -16.91 50.65
N LEU A 48 -5.13 -17.71 50.14
CA LEU A 48 -5.44 -18.91 49.37
C LEU A 48 -6.08 -20.02 50.22
N ASP A 49 -5.61 -20.23 51.44
CA ASP A 49 -6.14 -21.29 52.31
C ASP A 49 -7.57 -20.96 52.77
N LEU A 50 -7.81 -19.68 53.10
CA LEU A 50 -9.15 -19.16 53.35
C LEU A 50 -10.08 -19.36 52.15
N THR A 51 -9.55 -19.14 50.94
CA THR A 51 -10.32 -19.32 49.70
C THR A 51 -10.69 -20.78 49.49
N ARG A 52 -9.74 -21.70 49.66
CA ARG A 52 -9.99 -23.15 49.55
C ARG A 52 -11.06 -23.62 50.52
N GLU A 53 -10.96 -23.18 51.78
CA GLU A 53 -11.91 -23.51 52.84
C GLU A 53 -13.33 -23.05 52.51
N ARG A 54 -13.49 -21.77 52.14
CA ARG A 54 -14.81 -21.19 51.83
C ARG A 54 -15.45 -21.84 50.60
N LEU A 55 -14.66 -22.15 49.57
CA LEU A 55 -15.17 -22.85 48.38
C LEU A 55 -15.57 -24.28 48.67
N TRP A 56 -14.77 -24.99 49.49
CA TRP A 56 -15.11 -26.35 49.91
C TRP A 56 -16.41 -26.37 50.72
N LEU A 57 -16.58 -25.43 51.66
CA LEU A 57 -17.81 -25.28 52.42
C LEU A 57 -19.00 -24.94 51.52
N ASN A 58 -18.82 -24.05 50.53
CA ASN A 58 -19.85 -23.73 49.56
C ASN A 58 -20.27 -24.95 48.73
N ALA A 59 -19.31 -25.72 48.22
CA ALA A 59 -19.57 -26.92 47.42
C ALA A 59 -20.22 -28.04 48.25
N THR A 60 -19.86 -28.14 49.52
CA THR A 60 -20.32 -29.22 50.40
C THR A 60 -21.67 -28.91 51.06
N CYS A 61 -21.84 -27.71 51.60
CA CYS A 61 -23.00 -27.31 52.43
C CYS A 61 -23.88 -26.23 51.80
N GLY A 62 -23.43 -25.60 50.72
CA GLY A 62 -24.10 -24.48 50.09
C GLY A 62 -23.78 -23.13 50.74
N SER A 63 -24.17 -22.05 50.06
CA SER A 63 -23.82 -20.68 50.45
C SER A 63 -24.45 -20.21 51.77
N ALA A 64 -25.48 -20.89 52.27
CA ALA A 64 -26.15 -20.55 53.52
C ALA A 64 -25.29 -20.81 54.77
N SER A 65 -24.24 -21.63 54.63
CA SER A 65 -23.28 -21.92 55.70
C SER A 65 -22.12 -20.93 55.76
N LEU A 66 -22.10 -19.93 54.88
CA LEU A 66 -21.02 -18.94 54.76
C LEU A 66 -21.48 -17.55 55.22
N PRO A 67 -20.56 -16.69 55.70
CA PRO A 67 -20.87 -15.32 56.06
C PRO A 67 -21.43 -14.53 54.86
N ASP A 68 -22.16 -13.46 55.17
CA ASP A 68 -22.55 -12.49 54.15
C ASP A 68 -21.30 -11.92 53.45
N ASN A 69 -21.37 -11.75 52.13
CA ASN A 69 -20.25 -11.28 51.28
C ASN A 69 -18.96 -12.12 51.33
N TRP A 70 -19.04 -13.42 51.68
CA TRP A 70 -17.87 -14.32 51.72
C TRP A 70 -17.03 -14.36 50.43
N THR A 71 -17.62 -13.99 49.29
CA THR A 71 -16.98 -13.94 47.97
C THR A 71 -16.03 -12.76 47.76
N ALA A 72 -16.11 -11.70 48.57
CA ALA A 72 -15.39 -10.45 48.33
C ALA A 72 -13.86 -10.56 48.47
N GLN A 73 -13.35 -11.59 49.14
CA GLN A 73 -11.92 -11.76 49.45
C GLN A 73 -11.32 -13.06 48.90
N LEU A 74 -12.00 -13.73 47.97
CA LEU A 74 -11.53 -15.00 47.42
C LEU A 74 -10.44 -14.80 46.36
N LYS A 75 -9.36 -15.58 46.45
CA LYS A 75 -8.33 -15.72 45.42
C LYS A 75 -8.82 -16.65 44.29
N MET A 76 -9.73 -16.16 43.46
CA MET A 76 -10.31 -16.94 42.35
C MET A 76 -9.69 -16.58 41.00
N THR A 77 -9.42 -17.58 40.18
CA THR A 77 -9.10 -17.33 38.76
C THR A 77 -10.27 -16.67 38.05
N GLY A 78 -9.99 -15.74 37.17
CA GLY A 78 -11.00 -14.97 36.43
C GLY A 78 -10.49 -13.55 36.21
N ILE A 79 -11.18 -12.57 36.80
CA ILE A 79 -10.89 -11.15 36.59
C ILE A 79 -9.69 -10.69 37.44
N ALA A 80 -9.64 -11.03 38.72
CA ALA A 80 -8.60 -10.56 39.63
C ALA A 80 -7.28 -11.36 39.54
N TYR A 81 -7.39 -12.66 39.24
CA TYR A 81 -6.25 -13.56 39.09
C TYR A 81 -6.32 -14.25 37.73
N ILE A 82 -5.35 -14.00 36.85
CA ILE A 82 -5.34 -14.50 35.48
C ILE A 82 -4.44 -15.75 35.43
N PRO A 83 -4.95 -16.93 35.05
CA PRO A 83 -4.10 -18.12 34.91
C PRO A 83 -2.91 -17.84 33.98
N VAL A 84 -1.72 -18.31 34.34
CA VAL A 84 -0.51 -18.11 33.52
C VAL A 84 -0.70 -18.59 32.06
N PRO A 85 -1.37 -19.72 31.77
CA PRO A 85 -1.66 -20.15 30.40
C PRO A 85 -2.56 -19.19 29.60
N ASP A 86 -3.41 -18.42 30.30
CA ASP A 86 -4.37 -17.50 29.70
C ASP A 86 -3.79 -16.09 29.53
N TRP A 87 -2.56 -15.84 30.01
CA TRP A 87 -1.90 -14.55 29.89
C TRP A 87 -1.55 -14.24 28.43
N ARG A 88 -2.13 -13.18 27.89
CA ARG A 88 -1.88 -12.72 26.52
C ARG A 88 -1.06 -11.46 26.54
N TRP A 89 0.04 -11.46 25.80
CA TRP A 89 0.87 -10.30 25.58
C TRP A 89 0.43 -9.55 24.30
N PRO A 90 0.66 -8.22 24.23
CA PRO A 90 0.49 -7.48 22.99
C PRO A 90 1.60 -7.83 22.01
N THR A 91 1.39 -7.48 20.74
CA THR A 91 2.28 -7.75 19.61
C THR A 91 3.69 -7.22 19.78
N CYS A 92 3.89 -6.18 20.60
CA CYS A 92 5.19 -5.55 20.83
C CYS A 92 6.01 -6.16 21.99
N VAL A 93 5.62 -7.32 22.54
CA VAL A 93 6.29 -7.94 23.70
C VAL A 93 7.77 -8.21 23.51
N SER A 94 8.23 -8.48 22.28
CA SER A 94 9.64 -8.76 22.00
C SER A 94 10.56 -7.56 22.31
N ASP A 95 10.01 -6.35 22.25
CA ASP A 95 10.76 -5.11 22.47
C ASP A 95 10.48 -4.51 23.87
N MET A 96 9.66 -5.17 24.68
CA MET A 96 9.36 -4.70 26.04
C MET A 96 10.59 -4.84 26.95
N PRO A 97 10.81 -3.88 27.87
CA PRO A 97 11.86 -4.01 28.87
C PRO A 97 11.67 -5.25 29.73
N ARG A 98 12.78 -5.91 30.10
CA ARG A 98 12.75 -7.11 30.94
C ARG A 98 12.06 -6.90 32.28
N GLN A 99 12.11 -5.67 32.79
CA GLN A 99 11.39 -5.25 33.99
C GLN A 99 9.88 -5.49 33.83
N VAL A 100 9.29 -5.10 32.70
CA VAL A 100 7.85 -5.25 32.41
C VAL A 100 7.49 -6.72 32.18
N THR A 101 8.25 -7.44 31.35
CA THR A 101 8.00 -8.87 31.13
C THR A 101 8.16 -9.69 32.41
N GLY A 102 9.07 -9.26 33.29
CA GLY A 102 9.35 -9.89 34.58
C GLY A 102 8.26 -9.70 35.64
N LEU A 103 7.39 -8.69 35.49
CA LEU A 103 6.27 -8.46 36.41
C LEU A 103 5.33 -9.67 36.48
N THR A 104 5.18 -10.42 35.39
CA THR A 104 4.38 -11.66 35.39
C THR A 104 4.88 -12.68 36.39
N ASN A 105 6.19 -12.80 36.59
CA ASN A 105 6.78 -13.70 37.58
C ASN A 105 6.75 -13.10 38.99
N GLN A 106 6.93 -11.78 39.12
CA GLN A 106 6.91 -11.08 40.41
C GLN A 106 5.50 -11.06 41.03
N CYS A 107 4.47 -10.90 40.20
CA CYS A 107 3.07 -10.90 40.58
C CYS A 107 2.41 -12.28 40.42
N ALA A 108 3.19 -13.33 40.17
CA ALA A 108 2.66 -14.69 40.13
C ALA A 108 2.35 -15.18 41.54
N THR A 109 1.12 -15.61 41.75
CA THR A 109 0.62 -16.24 42.97
C THR A 109 -0.16 -17.50 42.61
N ASP A 110 -0.63 -18.22 43.62
CA ASP A 110 -1.48 -19.38 43.42
C ASP A 110 -2.93 -18.95 43.71
N ALA A 111 -3.86 -19.36 42.84
CA ALA A 111 -5.28 -19.02 42.93
C ALA A 111 -6.15 -20.26 42.68
N CYS A 112 -7.40 -20.18 43.11
CA CYS A 112 -8.38 -21.25 42.96
C CYS A 112 -9.10 -21.17 41.62
N GLN A 113 -8.97 -22.24 40.83
CA GLN A 113 -9.79 -22.53 39.66
C GLN A 113 -10.88 -23.52 40.07
N LEU A 114 -12.14 -23.23 39.75
CA LEU A 114 -13.24 -24.13 40.09
C LEU A 114 -13.24 -25.36 39.18
N ASP A 115 -13.34 -26.53 39.80
CA ASP A 115 -13.70 -27.75 39.09
C ASP A 115 -15.21 -27.82 38.83
N PRO A 116 -15.70 -28.79 38.04
CA PRO A 116 -17.13 -28.93 37.75
C PRO A 116 -18.01 -29.16 38.98
N ASP A 117 -17.43 -29.65 40.07
CA ASP A 117 -18.12 -29.95 41.33
C ASP A 117 -18.07 -28.78 42.32
N GLY A 118 -17.38 -27.69 41.98
CA GLY A 118 -17.28 -26.46 42.76
C GLY A 118 -16.11 -26.41 43.74
N TYR A 119 -15.19 -27.37 43.70
CA TYR A 119 -13.98 -27.36 44.54
C TYR A 119 -12.85 -26.54 43.91
N CYS A 120 -11.93 -26.09 44.75
CA CYS A 120 -10.74 -25.36 44.32
C CYS A 120 -9.65 -26.31 43.83
N GLN A 121 -9.33 -26.21 42.54
CA GLN A 121 -8.07 -26.68 42.00
C GLN A 121 -7.06 -25.53 41.99
N THR A 122 -5.90 -25.74 42.61
CA THR A 122 -4.89 -24.68 42.69
C THR A 122 -4.16 -24.54 41.37
N ALA A 123 -4.14 -23.34 40.82
CA ALA A 123 -3.46 -23.01 39.58
C ALA A 123 -2.55 -21.79 39.78
N ARG A 124 -1.41 -21.78 39.07
CA ARG A 124 -0.51 -20.63 39.01
C ARG A 124 -1.21 -19.51 38.23
N ALA A 125 -1.38 -18.35 38.86
CA ALA A 125 -2.07 -17.20 38.29
C ALA A 125 -1.29 -15.90 38.56
N ILE A 126 -1.59 -14.87 37.78
CA ILE A 126 -1.02 -13.54 37.92
C ILE A 126 -2.03 -12.65 38.61
N ASP A 127 -1.64 -12.04 39.73
CA ASP A 127 -2.44 -11.02 40.40
C ASP A 127 -2.50 -9.77 39.51
N ARG A 128 -3.68 -9.53 38.93
CA ARG A 128 -3.96 -8.40 38.04
C ARG A 128 -3.68 -7.07 38.74
N SER A 129 -4.06 -6.95 40.01
CA SER A 129 -3.87 -5.70 40.78
C SER A 129 -2.39 -5.44 41.07
N CYS A 130 -1.63 -6.48 41.42
CA CYS A 130 -0.18 -6.39 41.54
C CYS A 130 0.48 -5.96 40.22
N PHE A 131 0.09 -6.57 39.11
CA PHE A 131 0.66 -6.26 37.81
C PHE A 131 0.33 -4.82 37.39
N CYS A 132 -0.94 -4.43 37.44
CA CYS A 132 -1.43 -3.13 37.00
C CYS A 132 -0.83 -1.97 37.81
N ARG A 133 -0.62 -2.12 39.12
CA ARG A 133 0.02 -1.09 39.96
C ARG A 133 1.47 -0.79 39.57
N ASN A 134 2.13 -1.71 38.87
CA ASN A 134 3.53 -1.60 38.50
C ASN A 134 3.75 -1.39 36.99
N ILE A 135 2.69 -1.09 36.24
CA ILE A 135 2.76 -0.81 34.80
C ILE A 135 1.98 0.46 34.44
N GLU A 136 2.63 1.27 33.63
CA GLU A 136 2.09 2.51 33.06
C GLU A 136 2.35 2.53 31.56
N TYR A 137 1.67 3.39 30.81
CA TYR A 137 1.87 3.54 29.38
C TYR A 137 3.36 3.76 29.02
N ASP A 138 4.05 4.62 29.75
CA ASP A 138 5.46 4.95 29.52
C ASP A 138 6.44 3.86 30.00
N SER A 139 5.95 2.82 30.68
CA SER A 139 6.78 1.68 31.09
C SER A 139 7.30 0.89 29.88
N CYS A 140 6.58 0.92 28.77
CA CYS A 140 7.05 0.35 27.50
C CYS A 140 7.53 1.47 26.58
N GLN A 141 8.74 1.29 26.03
CA GLN A 141 9.35 2.19 25.06
C GLN A 141 9.51 1.48 23.71
N GLY A 142 10.04 2.18 22.72
CA GLY A 142 10.35 1.59 21.42
C GLY A 142 9.09 1.26 20.61
N SER A 143 8.99 0.03 20.10
CA SER A 143 7.92 -0.34 19.15
C SER A 143 6.52 -0.27 19.78
N CYS A 144 6.38 -0.50 21.09
CA CYS A 144 5.10 -0.35 21.81
C CYS A 144 4.55 1.08 21.83
N GLN A 145 5.31 2.08 21.35
CA GLN A 145 4.83 3.47 21.25
C GLN A 145 4.65 3.94 19.80
N VAL A 146 4.83 3.05 18.82
CA VAL A 146 4.79 3.40 17.40
C VAL A 146 3.58 2.79 16.71
N SER A 147 2.77 3.59 16.02
CA SER A 147 1.76 3.13 15.07
C SER A 147 0.81 2.07 15.64
N ARG A 148 0.72 0.89 15.01
CA ARG A 148 -0.21 -0.19 15.36
C ARG A 148 0.13 -0.88 16.68
N THR A 149 1.42 -1.09 16.95
CA THR A 149 1.87 -1.69 18.20
C THR A 149 1.59 -0.78 19.40
N ARG A 150 1.50 0.55 19.19
CA ARG A 150 0.95 1.47 20.21
C ARG A 150 -0.52 1.21 20.48
N ILE A 151 -1.34 1.14 19.44
CA ILE A 151 -2.79 0.95 19.56
C ILE A 151 -3.07 -0.36 20.31
N ASP A 152 -2.47 -1.45 19.85
CA ASP A 152 -2.58 -2.78 20.46
C ASP A 152 -2.09 -2.79 21.91
N TYR A 153 -0.99 -2.10 22.22
CA TYR A 153 -0.49 -1.97 23.59
C TYR A 153 -1.45 -1.18 24.49
N VAL A 154 -2.01 -0.07 24.01
CA VAL A 154 -2.94 0.77 24.77
C VAL A 154 -4.25 0.04 25.02
N GLU A 155 -4.81 -0.63 24.01
CA GLU A 155 -6.01 -1.45 24.14
C GLU A 155 -5.78 -2.61 25.11
N TRP A 156 -4.68 -3.35 24.95
CA TRP A 156 -4.28 -4.40 25.89
C TRP A 156 -4.16 -3.88 27.32
N LEU A 157 -3.51 -2.73 27.52
CA LEU A 157 -3.31 -2.15 28.84
C LEU A 157 -4.63 -1.67 29.46
N HIS A 158 -5.54 -1.12 28.65
CA HIS A 158 -6.88 -0.72 29.09
C HIS A 158 -7.74 -1.93 29.46
N ASP A 159 -7.79 -2.96 28.61
CA ASP A 159 -8.55 -4.18 28.89
C ASP A 159 -7.99 -4.90 30.12
N LEU A 160 -6.66 -4.89 30.28
CA LEU A 160 -5.99 -5.53 31.40
C LEU A 160 -6.07 -4.71 32.69
N CYS A 161 -6.12 -3.39 32.69
CA CYS A 161 -5.99 -2.60 33.94
C CYS A 161 -7.07 -1.55 34.17
N GLY A 162 -7.93 -1.29 33.17
CA GLY A 162 -8.94 -0.22 33.20
C GLY A 162 -9.96 -0.34 34.33
N ASP A 163 -10.27 -1.56 34.79
CA ASP A 163 -11.21 -1.80 35.90
C ASP A 163 -10.53 -1.91 37.27
N VAL A 164 -9.21 -1.81 37.33
CA VAL A 164 -8.47 -1.92 38.61
C VAL A 164 -8.57 -0.60 39.37
N GLU A 165 -9.08 -0.67 40.60
CA GLU A 165 -9.21 0.50 41.46
C GLU A 165 -7.87 1.22 41.65
N CYS A 166 -7.91 2.55 41.55
CA CYS A 166 -6.76 3.44 41.69
C CYS A 166 -5.61 3.23 40.69
N TRP A 167 -5.84 2.51 39.59
CA TRP A 167 -4.87 2.45 38.50
C TRP A 167 -4.97 3.71 37.61
N HIS A 168 -3.83 4.36 37.37
CA HIS A 168 -3.72 5.60 36.59
C HIS A 168 -2.65 5.50 35.49
N GLY A 169 -2.34 4.29 35.02
CA GLY A 169 -1.29 4.04 34.04
C GLY A 169 -1.61 4.53 32.62
N LEU A 170 -2.87 4.88 32.35
CA LEU A 170 -3.32 5.54 31.12
C LEU A 170 -3.90 6.92 31.42
N SER A 171 -3.74 7.86 30.49
CA SER A 171 -4.36 9.18 30.60
C SER A 171 -5.88 9.10 30.47
N ALA A 172 -6.60 10.08 31.02
CA ALA A 172 -8.07 10.13 30.90
C ALA A 172 -8.57 10.11 29.44
N ASN A 173 -7.76 10.66 28.52
CA ASN A 173 -8.02 10.68 27.09
C ASN A 173 -7.23 9.60 26.34
N TRP A 174 -7.02 8.42 26.93
CA TRP A 174 -6.24 7.34 26.31
C TRP A 174 -6.72 6.93 24.91
N ARG A 175 -8.01 7.15 24.60
CA ARG A 175 -8.57 6.92 23.25
C ARG A 175 -7.91 7.79 22.18
N GLU A 176 -7.27 8.90 22.52
CA GLU A 176 -6.46 9.66 21.57
C GLU A 176 -5.16 8.92 21.19
N LEU A 177 -4.64 8.06 22.08
CA LEU A 177 -3.47 7.22 21.82
C LEU A 177 -3.79 6.02 20.93
N THR A 178 -5.06 5.60 20.85
CA THR A 178 -5.50 4.54 19.93
C THR A 178 -5.77 5.04 18.52
N VAL A 179 -5.65 6.34 18.27
CA VAL A 179 -5.83 6.93 16.95
C VAL A 179 -4.49 7.02 16.21
N PHE A 180 -4.48 6.72 14.91
CA PHE A 180 -3.30 6.92 14.07
C PHE A 180 -2.91 8.39 13.96
N LEU A 181 -1.61 8.69 14.05
CA LEU A 181 -1.09 10.02 13.76
C LEU A 181 -0.93 10.22 12.24
N PRO A 182 -1.01 11.47 11.74
CA PRO A 182 -0.84 11.76 10.31
C PRO A 182 0.43 11.18 9.67
N HIS A 183 1.60 11.24 10.32
CA HIS A 183 2.83 10.63 9.79
C HIS A 183 2.76 9.10 9.75
N GLU A 184 2.02 8.48 10.66
CA GLU A 184 1.87 7.01 10.72
C GLU A 184 1.00 6.48 9.57
N MET A 185 0.26 7.37 8.92
CA MET A 185 -0.51 7.07 7.71
C MET A 185 0.28 7.33 6.41
N ILE A 186 1.55 7.74 6.50
CA ILE A 186 2.42 7.94 5.33
C ILE A 186 3.32 6.71 5.20
N PRO A 187 3.42 6.09 4.01
CA PRO A 187 4.02 4.77 3.87
C PRO A 187 5.56 4.75 3.87
N TRP A 188 6.20 5.90 4.05
CA TRP A 188 7.65 6.04 4.16
C TRP A 188 8.04 6.77 5.44
N SER A 189 9.23 6.47 5.95
CA SER A 189 9.69 6.93 7.27
C SER A 189 10.42 8.27 7.29
N TRP A 190 10.72 8.85 6.13
CA TRP A 190 11.41 10.13 6.04
C TRP A 190 10.43 11.31 6.05
N ILE A 191 10.88 12.42 6.62
CA ILE A 191 10.09 13.64 6.80
C ILE A 191 10.88 14.80 6.18
N ILE A 192 10.17 15.78 5.58
CA ILE A 192 10.79 16.99 5.04
C ILE A 192 10.42 18.14 5.97
N LYS A 193 11.11 18.23 7.10
CA LYS A 193 10.93 19.31 8.08
C LYS A 193 12.32 19.75 8.54
N PRO A 194 12.55 21.05 8.83
CA PRO A 194 13.83 21.44 9.39
C PRO A 194 14.01 20.73 10.73
N VAL A 195 15.12 20.01 10.88
CA VAL A 195 15.54 19.51 12.20
C VAL A 195 15.80 20.76 13.05
N ASN A 196 14.98 20.97 14.09
CA ASN A 196 15.19 22.05 15.04
C ASN A 196 16.64 21.96 15.53
N SER A 197 17.47 22.91 15.13
CA SER A 197 18.77 23.14 15.72
C SER A 197 18.53 23.61 17.15
N THR A 198 18.43 22.65 18.06
CA THR A 198 18.61 22.90 19.48
C THR A 198 19.93 23.66 19.63
N ASN A 199 19.86 24.89 20.14
CA ASN A 199 20.98 25.74 20.60
C ASN A 199 21.55 26.84 19.68
N VAL A 200 20.77 27.46 18.80
CA VAL A 200 21.16 28.79 18.29
C VAL A 200 20.05 29.79 18.62
N GLY A 201 20.46 30.88 19.28
CA GLY A 201 19.58 31.89 19.89
C GLY A 201 18.63 32.61 18.93
N PRO A 202 17.84 33.56 19.45
CA PRO A 202 16.74 34.20 18.74
C PRO A 202 17.26 35.20 17.71
N ILE A 203 17.73 34.69 16.57
CA ILE A 203 17.91 35.48 15.36
C ILE A 203 17.25 34.66 14.23
N GLU A 204 16.01 35.06 13.91
CA GLU A 204 15.34 34.85 12.62
C GLU A 204 15.33 33.42 12.06
N ALA A 205 14.71 32.47 12.77
CA ALA A 205 14.13 31.28 12.14
C ALA A 205 12.67 31.55 11.71
N GLU A 206 12.40 32.73 11.12
CA GLU A 206 11.11 33.02 10.48
C GLU A 206 11.08 32.41 9.08
N GLY A 207 10.83 31.11 9.02
CA GLY A 207 10.45 30.41 7.81
C GLY A 207 9.21 29.59 8.07
N LYS A 208 8.05 30.23 8.25
CA LYS A 208 6.76 29.51 8.32
C LYS A 208 6.67 28.58 7.11
N CYS A 209 6.45 27.29 7.35
CA CYS A 209 6.24 26.33 6.28
C CYS A 209 5.12 26.80 5.36
N ALA A 210 5.31 26.66 4.05
CA ALA A 210 4.30 27.01 3.07
C ALA A 210 2.95 26.33 3.40
N SER A 211 1.84 27.05 3.22
CA SER A 211 0.51 26.49 3.42
C SER A 211 0.25 25.34 2.42
N ASN A 212 -0.67 24.45 2.76
CA ASN A 212 -1.06 23.35 1.87
C ASN A 212 -1.64 23.89 0.55
N GLU A 213 -2.34 25.02 0.61
CA GLU A 213 -2.83 25.76 -0.56
C GLU A 213 -1.69 26.21 -1.47
N TRP A 214 -0.60 26.74 -0.90
CA TRP A 214 0.55 27.17 -1.70
C TRP A 214 1.31 25.99 -2.32
N LYS A 215 1.43 24.86 -1.60
CA LYS A 215 2.00 23.62 -2.14
C LYS A 215 1.20 23.09 -3.32
N LEU A 216 -0.12 22.99 -3.18
CA LEU A 216 -1.00 22.58 -4.28
C LEU A 216 -1.00 23.63 -5.40
N GLY A 217 -0.98 24.91 -5.05
CA GLY A 217 -0.86 26.04 -5.98
C GLY A 217 0.38 25.95 -6.85
N SER A 218 1.53 25.53 -6.31
CA SER A 218 2.75 25.30 -7.08
C SER A 218 2.57 24.21 -8.15
N ILE A 219 1.87 23.12 -7.82
CA ILE A 219 1.56 22.04 -8.76
C ILE A 219 0.61 22.56 -9.86
N VAL A 220 -0.40 23.34 -9.49
CA VAL A 220 -1.30 24.00 -10.45
C VAL A 220 -0.54 24.93 -11.38
N LEU A 221 0.39 25.74 -10.85
CA LEU A 221 1.21 26.68 -11.63
C LEU A 221 2.06 25.94 -12.67
N ILE A 222 2.72 24.84 -12.29
CA ILE A 222 3.53 24.02 -13.20
C ILE A 222 2.66 23.48 -14.34
N ASN A 223 1.47 22.98 -14.01
CA ASN A 223 0.52 22.45 -15.00
C ASN A 223 -0.03 23.55 -15.92
N ALA A 224 -0.41 24.70 -15.38
CA ALA A 224 -0.87 25.85 -16.14
C ALA A 224 0.21 26.38 -17.09
N ALA A 225 1.45 26.52 -16.62
CA ALA A 225 2.59 26.92 -17.45
C ALA A 225 2.84 25.92 -18.59
N THR A 226 2.74 24.61 -18.32
CA THR A 226 2.88 23.56 -19.34
C THR A 226 1.79 23.68 -20.42
N LEU A 227 0.54 23.88 -20.02
CA LEU A 227 -0.60 24.06 -20.93
C LEU A 227 -0.47 25.34 -21.77
N LEU A 228 -0.10 26.46 -21.14
CA LEU A 228 0.12 27.74 -21.80
C LEU A 228 1.27 27.67 -22.81
N ALA A 229 2.39 27.05 -22.44
CA ALA A 229 3.52 26.87 -23.35
C ALA A 229 3.11 26.07 -24.60
N ALA A 230 2.30 25.03 -24.42
CA ALA A 230 1.83 24.23 -25.54
C ALA A 230 0.83 24.98 -26.43
N PHE A 231 -0.07 25.76 -25.82
CA PHE A 231 -1.01 26.62 -26.55
C PHE A 231 -0.33 27.77 -27.30
N LEU A 232 0.78 28.31 -26.79
CA LEU A 232 1.53 29.38 -27.47
C LEU A 232 2.47 28.83 -28.56
N GLY A 233 3.10 27.67 -28.33
CA GLY A 233 3.92 26.98 -29.34
C GLY A 233 3.15 26.57 -30.60
N GLN A 234 1.84 26.41 -30.45
CA GLN A 234 0.85 26.13 -31.49
C GLN A 234 0.91 27.08 -32.71
N GLY A 235 1.26 28.35 -32.52
CA GLY A 235 1.23 29.37 -33.59
C GLY A 235 2.46 29.42 -34.50
N ARG A 236 3.51 28.65 -34.20
CA ARG A 236 4.83 28.78 -34.86
C ARG A 236 5.20 27.64 -35.82
N GLY A 237 4.44 26.54 -35.82
CA GLY A 237 4.81 25.27 -36.48
C GLY A 237 4.39 25.10 -37.95
N ASP A 238 3.55 25.98 -38.51
CA ASP A 238 2.96 25.76 -39.85
C ASP A 238 3.85 26.18 -41.03
N ARG A 239 5.14 26.46 -40.84
CA ARG A 239 5.96 27.09 -41.91
C ARG A 239 7.28 26.46 -42.32
N LEU A 240 7.74 25.35 -41.77
CA LEU A 240 8.99 24.75 -42.25
C LEU A 240 8.94 23.22 -42.25
N ASN A 241 9.28 22.65 -43.41
CA ASN A 241 9.78 21.29 -43.65
C ASN A 241 8.81 20.27 -44.23
N THR A 242 8.48 20.46 -45.52
CA THR A 242 8.40 19.37 -46.50
C THR A 242 9.79 19.09 -47.06
N VAL A 243 10.54 18.18 -46.44
CA VAL A 243 11.62 17.44 -47.13
C VAL A 243 11.59 16.01 -46.60
N ASP A 244 10.97 15.14 -47.38
CA ASP A 244 10.95 13.71 -47.15
C ASP A 244 12.36 13.14 -47.33
N SER A 245 12.89 12.51 -46.30
CA SER A 245 13.96 11.54 -46.44
C SER A 245 13.68 10.37 -45.51
N GLU A 246 12.97 9.38 -46.04
CA GLU A 246 12.74 8.09 -45.41
C GLU A 246 14.07 7.32 -45.34
N SER A 247 14.57 7.14 -44.13
CA SER A 247 15.71 6.28 -43.84
C SER A 247 15.46 5.50 -42.56
N HIS A 248 15.86 4.22 -42.58
CA HIS A 248 15.75 3.23 -41.50
C HIS A 248 16.33 3.68 -40.14
N SER A 249 17.07 4.80 -40.11
CA SER A 249 17.57 5.49 -38.91
C SER A 249 16.46 6.06 -38.00
N GLN A 250 15.21 6.13 -38.48
CA GLN A 250 14.09 6.70 -37.72
C GLN A 250 13.73 5.93 -36.43
N ARG A 251 14.03 4.63 -36.30
CA ARG A 251 13.55 3.81 -35.16
C ARG A 251 14.23 4.10 -33.82
N LEU A 252 15.56 4.32 -33.79
CA LEU A 252 16.24 4.72 -32.55
C LEU A 252 16.03 6.20 -32.23
N HIS A 253 15.75 7.01 -33.24
CA HIS A 253 15.68 8.45 -33.09
C HIS A 253 14.53 8.90 -32.18
N TRP A 254 13.33 8.32 -32.30
CA TRP A 254 12.20 8.66 -31.41
C TRP A 254 12.40 8.14 -29.97
N LEU A 255 13.09 7.01 -29.79
CA LEU A 255 13.44 6.50 -28.46
C LEU A 255 14.41 7.45 -27.75
N LEU A 256 15.48 7.86 -28.43
CA LEU A 256 16.46 8.82 -27.89
C LEU A 256 15.80 10.18 -27.59
N LYS A 257 14.92 10.66 -28.48
CA LYS A 257 14.11 11.86 -28.22
C LYS A 257 13.23 11.70 -26.97
N GLY A 258 12.59 10.55 -26.79
CA GLY A 258 11.78 10.26 -25.61
C GLY A 258 12.59 10.23 -24.32
N ILE A 259 13.78 9.64 -24.35
CA ILE A 259 14.73 9.66 -23.21
C ILE A 259 15.15 11.10 -22.90
N LEU A 260 15.47 11.90 -23.92
CA LEU A 260 15.81 13.32 -23.73
C LEU A 260 14.66 14.11 -23.09
N LEU A 261 13.42 13.88 -23.56
CA LEU A 261 12.20 14.49 -23.01
C LEU A 261 11.94 14.07 -21.57
N ALA A 262 12.25 12.83 -21.17
CA ALA A 262 12.19 12.40 -19.76
C ALA A 262 13.36 12.96 -18.93
N GLY A 263 14.53 13.17 -19.54
CA GLY A 263 15.73 13.65 -18.87
C GLY A 263 15.54 15.03 -18.24
N LEU A 264 14.89 15.96 -18.93
CA LEU A 264 14.69 17.33 -18.43
C LEU A 264 13.89 17.40 -17.10
N PRO A 265 12.72 16.74 -16.96
CA PRO A 265 12.03 16.71 -15.68
C PRO A 265 12.75 15.89 -14.61
N LEU A 266 13.50 14.84 -14.98
CA LEU A 266 14.29 14.09 -14.02
C LEU A 266 15.43 14.93 -13.45
N LEU A 267 16.10 15.71 -14.30
CA LEU A 267 17.12 16.67 -13.89
C LEU A 267 16.51 17.75 -12.98
N ALA A 268 15.34 18.29 -13.32
CA ALA A 268 14.65 19.26 -12.48
C ALA A 268 14.32 18.70 -11.09
N ASN A 269 13.77 17.47 -11.04
CA ASN A 269 13.52 16.77 -9.77
C ASN A 269 14.82 16.54 -8.99
N TRP A 270 15.91 16.15 -9.65
CA TRP A 270 17.20 15.93 -9.01
C TRP A 270 17.80 17.23 -8.46
N PHE A 271 17.80 18.31 -9.24
CA PHE A 271 18.26 19.63 -8.79
C PHE A 271 17.45 20.11 -7.59
N ASN A 272 16.11 20.03 -7.66
CA ASN A 272 15.26 20.41 -6.54
C ASN A 272 15.56 19.56 -5.30
N ALA A 273 15.81 18.25 -5.45
CA ALA A 273 16.07 17.38 -4.31
C ALA A 273 17.44 17.69 -3.68
N ARG A 274 18.42 18.05 -4.50
CA ARG A 274 19.73 18.55 -4.03
C ARG A 274 19.61 19.89 -3.32
N ILE A 275 18.80 20.82 -3.81
CA ILE A 275 18.53 22.10 -3.13
C ILE A 275 17.92 21.84 -1.75
N VAL A 276 16.90 20.97 -1.67
CA VAL A 276 16.30 20.57 -0.40
C VAL A 276 17.37 19.99 0.54
N GLN A 277 18.11 18.97 0.11
CA GLN A 277 19.14 18.33 0.95
C GLN A 277 20.24 19.30 1.40
N SER A 278 20.64 20.24 0.55
CA SER A 278 21.66 21.26 0.84
C SER A 278 21.16 22.40 1.75
N THR A 279 19.86 22.49 1.97
CA THR A 279 19.30 23.52 2.85
C THR A 279 19.57 23.12 4.32
N PRO A 280 20.11 24.03 5.15
CA PRO A 280 20.33 23.75 6.57
C PRO A 280 19.07 23.19 7.24
N GLY A 281 19.22 22.09 7.99
CA GLY A 281 18.11 21.39 8.65
C GLY A 281 17.43 20.28 7.83
N TYR A 282 17.78 20.08 6.55
CA TYR A 282 17.15 19.08 5.66
C TYR A 282 18.11 17.97 5.19
N GLY A 283 19.30 17.85 5.81
CA GLY A 283 20.35 16.93 5.36
C GLY A 283 19.96 15.44 5.36
N ALA A 284 18.99 15.05 6.19
CA ALA A 284 18.52 13.67 6.32
C ALA A 284 17.55 13.22 5.19
N VAL A 285 17.14 14.12 4.30
CA VAL A 285 16.14 13.81 3.26
C VAL A 285 16.75 12.93 2.15
N PRO A 286 16.15 11.76 1.83
CA PRO A 286 16.69 10.85 0.82
C PRO A 286 16.40 11.37 -0.60
N VAL A 287 17.44 11.88 -1.27
CA VAL A 287 17.36 12.49 -2.61
C VAL A 287 16.65 11.59 -3.63
N PHE A 288 17.06 10.32 -3.76
CA PHE A 288 16.50 9.42 -4.77
C PHE A 288 15.02 9.12 -4.54
N GLN A 289 14.62 8.91 -3.29
CA GLN A 289 13.21 8.67 -2.97
C GLN A 289 12.37 9.91 -3.24
N LEU A 290 12.90 11.10 -3.00
CA LEU A 290 12.22 12.35 -3.32
C LEU A 290 12.08 12.58 -4.83
N VAL A 291 13.13 12.26 -5.61
CA VAL A 291 13.08 12.31 -7.08
C VAL A 291 12.00 11.37 -7.61
N PHE A 292 11.93 10.14 -7.11
CA PHE A 292 10.90 9.17 -7.52
C PHE A 292 9.50 9.63 -7.11
N LEU A 293 9.35 10.23 -5.92
CA LEU A 293 8.07 10.79 -5.49
C LEU A 293 7.64 11.89 -6.46
N TRP A 294 8.51 12.83 -6.82
CA TRP A 294 8.17 13.90 -7.76
C TRP A 294 8.00 13.47 -9.21
N CYS A 295 8.37 12.23 -9.56
CA CYS A 295 7.97 11.66 -10.85
C CYS A 295 6.46 11.36 -10.90
N SER A 296 5.80 11.21 -9.74
CA SER A 296 4.36 11.00 -9.64
C SER A 296 3.54 12.30 -9.68
N LEU A 297 4.19 13.47 -9.76
CA LEU A 297 3.49 14.76 -9.89
C LEU A 297 2.54 14.73 -11.09
N PRO A 298 1.29 15.21 -10.93
CA PRO A 298 0.33 15.23 -12.02
C PRO A 298 0.83 16.17 -13.11
N ARG A 299 0.96 15.64 -14.33
CA ARG A 299 1.41 16.38 -15.52
C ARG A 299 0.47 16.10 -16.68
N PRO A 300 -0.12 17.11 -17.34
CA PRO A 300 -0.95 16.90 -18.50
C PRO A 300 -0.04 16.47 -19.65
N ASP A 301 -0.07 15.18 -20.01
CA ASP A 301 0.47 14.79 -21.30
C ASP A 301 -0.50 15.27 -22.39
N LEU A 302 -0.24 16.46 -22.93
CA LEU A 302 -1.08 17.07 -23.97
C LEU A 302 -1.27 16.18 -25.20
N SER A 303 -0.39 15.19 -25.43
CA SER A 303 -0.54 14.18 -26.48
C SER A 303 -1.88 13.44 -26.41
N ALA A 304 -2.40 13.27 -25.20
CA ALA A 304 -3.64 12.55 -24.92
C ALA A 304 -4.88 13.47 -24.87
N ILE A 305 -4.69 14.77 -24.58
CA ILE A 305 -5.78 15.72 -24.29
C ILE A 305 -6.27 16.44 -25.55
N LEU A 306 -5.41 16.65 -26.56
CA LEU A 306 -5.81 17.21 -27.87
C LEU A 306 -5.63 16.20 -29.02
N PRO A 307 -6.50 15.18 -29.15
CA PRO A 307 -6.49 14.29 -30.30
C PRO A 307 -6.80 15.00 -31.63
N SER A 308 -7.44 16.17 -31.61
CA SER A 308 -7.64 17.05 -32.79
C SER A 308 -6.32 17.52 -33.42
N ARG A 309 -5.23 17.41 -32.65
CA ARG A 309 -3.80 17.36 -33.00
C ARG A 309 -3.36 16.62 -34.25
N ILE A 310 -3.88 15.40 -34.32
CA ILE A 310 -3.24 14.33 -35.05
C ILE A 310 -3.87 14.38 -36.43
N ARG A 311 -3.26 15.16 -37.32
CA ARG A 311 -3.37 14.86 -38.75
C ARG A 311 -2.80 13.45 -38.91
N TRP A 312 -3.68 12.46 -38.98
CA TRP A 312 -3.38 11.14 -39.47
C TRP A 312 -3.03 11.29 -40.96
N HIS A 313 -1.83 11.79 -41.26
CA HIS A 313 -1.27 11.73 -42.59
C HIS A 313 -0.69 10.33 -42.78
N GLY A 314 -1.57 9.39 -43.14
CA GLY A 314 -1.19 8.02 -43.43
C GLY A 314 -0.72 7.20 -42.21
N THR A 315 -0.17 6.02 -42.51
CA THR A 315 0.18 4.93 -41.58
C THR A 315 1.35 5.22 -40.63
N ASN A 316 1.90 6.44 -40.63
CA ASN A 316 3.08 6.81 -39.84
C ASN A 316 2.69 7.63 -38.61
N LEU A 317 2.83 7.04 -37.43
CA LEU A 317 2.75 7.77 -36.16
C LEU A 317 3.83 8.88 -36.16
N CYS A 318 3.46 10.12 -35.87
CA CYS A 318 4.43 11.21 -35.77
C CYS A 318 5.52 10.89 -34.72
N SER A 319 6.79 10.99 -35.10
CA SER A 319 7.96 10.72 -34.24
C SER A 319 7.90 11.47 -32.90
N SER A 320 7.31 12.68 -32.88
CA SER A 320 7.15 13.50 -31.67
C SER A 320 6.19 12.86 -30.66
N THR A 321 5.07 12.30 -31.13
CA THR A 321 4.08 11.63 -30.29
C THR A 321 4.63 10.35 -29.64
N ALA A 322 5.34 9.53 -30.42
CA ALA A 322 5.98 8.32 -29.91
C ALA A 322 7.03 8.65 -28.84
N SER A 323 7.82 9.71 -29.05
CA SER A 323 8.82 10.19 -28.08
C SER A 323 8.16 10.66 -26.77
N SER A 324 7.03 11.35 -26.83
CA SER A 324 6.27 11.79 -25.65
C SER A 324 5.75 10.62 -24.82
N LEU A 325 5.25 9.57 -25.49
CA LEU A 325 4.79 8.35 -24.81
C LEU A 325 5.95 7.65 -24.08
N VAL A 326 7.12 7.54 -24.71
CA VAL A 326 8.32 6.99 -24.06
C VAL A 326 8.66 7.78 -22.81
N ALA A 327 8.67 9.11 -22.90
CA ALA A 327 8.97 9.97 -21.77
C ALA A 327 7.95 9.75 -20.63
N GLY A 328 6.67 9.68 -20.97
CA GLY A 328 5.59 9.35 -20.03
C GLY A 328 5.82 8.00 -19.34
N VAL A 329 6.10 6.95 -20.11
CA VAL A 329 6.37 5.60 -19.56
C VAL A 329 7.55 5.62 -18.59
N ILE A 330 8.67 6.27 -18.94
CA ILE A 330 9.84 6.38 -18.05
C ILE A 330 9.46 7.02 -16.72
N LEU A 331 8.73 8.15 -16.75
CA LEU A 331 8.29 8.83 -15.54
C LEU A 331 7.30 7.99 -14.71
N GLN A 332 6.36 7.29 -15.36
CA GLN A 332 5.40 6.42 -14.67
C GLN A 332 6.09 5.19 -14.04
N VAL A 333 7.11 4.62 -14.68
CA VAL A 333 7.92 3.53 -14.10
C VAL A 333 8.62 4.01 -12.83
N LEU A 334 9.22 5.20 -12.83
CA LEU A 334 9.88 5.75 -11.65
C LEU A 334 8.89 6.14 -10.55
N ALA A 335 7.73 6.71 -10.93
CA ALA A 335 6.64 7.02 -10.01
C ALA A 335 6.02 5.77 -9.36
N SER A 336 6.10 4.62 -10.04
CA SER A 336 5.49 3.37 -9.58
C SER A 336 5.98 2.95 -8.20
N TYR A 337 7.24 3.23 -7.86
CA TYR A 337 7.82 2.86 -6.56
C TYR A 337 6.95 3.35 -5.39
N HIS A 338 6.61 4.64 -5.37
CA HIS A 338 5.79 5.21 -4.30
C HIS A 338 4.32 4.82 -4.43
N MET A 339 3.78 4.74 -5.65
CA MET A 339 2.39 4.30 -5.85
C MET A 339 2.16 2.88 -5.33
N PHE A 340 3.06 1.94 -5.64
CA PHE A 340 3.02 0.58 -5.12
C PHE A 340 3.22 0.53 -3.62
N LEU A 341 4.19 1.29 -3.09
CA LEU A 341 4.44 1.37 -1.65
C LEU A 341 3.18 1.85 -0.91
N THR A 342 2.51 2.87 -1.43
CA THR A 342 1.24 3.39 -0.89
C THR A 342 0.12 2.35 -0.95
N VAL A 343 -0.03 1.61 -2.06
CA VAL A 343 -1.06 0.56 -2.16
C VAL A 343 -0.76 -0.62 -1.25
N ASP A 344 0.49 -1.08 -1.16
CA ASP A 344 0.84 -2.20 -0.27
C ASP A 344 0.70 -1.80 1.20
N PHE A 345 1.10 -0.58 1.56
CA PHE A 345 0.87 -0.02 2.88
C PHE A 345 -0.62 0.06 3.19
N ALA A 346 -1.42 0.64 2.30
CA ALA A 346 -2.86 0.69 2.44
C ALA A 346 -3.42 -0.72 2.62
N ARG A 347 -3.08 -1.69 1.78
CA ARG A 347 -3.54 -3.09 1.90
C ARG A 347 -3.27 -3.70 3.28
N ARG A 348 -2.11 -3.40 3.88
CA ARG A 348 -1.78 -3.88 5.24
C ARG A 348 -2.61 -3.20 6.33
N GLN A 349 -3.04 -1.96 6.10
CA GLN A 349 -3.85 -1.15 7.02
C GLN A 349 -5.38 -1.23 6.76
N VAL A 350 -5.80 -1.59 5.53
CA VAL A 350 -7.19 -1.57 5.02
C VAL A 350 -8.09 -2.60 5.69
N PHE A 351 -7.53 -3.59 6.39
CA PHE A 351 -8.32 -4.46 7.27
C PHE A 351 -8.97 -3.71 8.44
N ASP A 352 -8.60 -2.44 8.67
CA ASP A 352 -9.15 -1.58 9.70
C ASP A 352 -9.49 -0.17 9.15
N LEU A 353 -10.33 -0.13 8.12
CA LEU A 353 -10.84 1.10 7.51
C LEU A 353 -11.56 2.00 8.53
N ASP A 354 -12.18 1.42 9.56
CA ASP A 354 -12.84 2.15 10.64
C ASP A 354 -11.81 2.94 11.46
N SER A 355 -10.63 2.38 11.75
CA SER A 355 -9.56 3.10 12.44
C SER A 355 -9.03 4.29 11.62
N ILE A 356 -8.88 4.13 10.29
CA ILE A 356 -8.40 5.23 9.42
C ILE A 356 -9.45 6.34 9.30
N THR A 357 -10.74 6.00 9.16
CA THR A 357 -11.80 7.01 8.99
C THR A 357 -12.03 7.84 10.26
N ASN A 358 -11.84 7.24 11.44
CA ASN A 358 -11.91 7.93 12.73
C ASN A 358 -10.65 8.74 13.04
N ALA A 359 -9.54 8.50 12.34
CA ALA A 359 -8.30 9.21 12.58
C ALA A 359 -8.33 10.67 12.12
N LYS A 360 -7.58 11.52 12.83
CA LYS A 360 -7.44 12.94 12.48
C LYS A 360 -6.80 13.05 11.09
N LYS A 361 -7.54 13.64 10.14
CA LYS A 361 -7.18 13.71 8.69
C LYS A 361 -7.23 12.37 7.94
N GLY A 362 -7.91 11.37 8.48
CA GLY A 362 -8.10 10.06 7.84
C GLY A 362 -8.64 10.13 6.41
N HIS A 363 -9.56 11.06 6.14
CA HIS A 363 -10.10 11.29 4.79
C HIS A 363 -9.03 11.70 3.76
N LEU A 364 -7.99 12.42 4.18
CA LEU A 364 -6.88 12.81 3.30
C LEU A 364 -5.96 11.61 3.00
N ALA A 365 -5.71 10.77 4.01
CA ALA A 365 -5.00 9.50 3.81
C ALA A 365 -5.77 8.59 2.85
N LEU A 366 -7.09 8.47 3.03
CA LEU A 366 -7.95 7.70 2.13
C LEU A 366 -7.88 8.23 0.69
N LEU A 367 -7.92 9.55 0.50
CA LEU A 367 -7.81 10.16 -0.82
C LEU A 367 -6.44 9.88 -1.48
N MET A 368 -5.36 9.85 -0.69
CA MET A 368 -4.03 9.42 -1.15
C MET A 368 -4.03 7.95 -1.60
N TYR A 369 -4.58 7.05 -0.77
CA TYR A 369 -4.66 5.61 -1.07
C TYR A 369 -5.53 5.30 -2.28
N ILE A 370 -6.69 5.94 -2.39
CA ILE A 370 -7.59 5.82 -3.54
C ILE A 370 -6.88 6.29 -4.81
N GLY A 371 -6.16 7.42 -4.76
CA GLY A 371 -5.37 7.90 -5.89
C GLY A 371 -4.34 6.86 -6.38
N ALA A 372 -3.57 6.29 -5.45
CA ALA A 372 -2.58 5.26 -5.77
C ALA A 372 -3.21 3.96 -6.31
N LEU A 373 -4.35 3.53 -5.75
CA LEU A 373 -5.07 2.35 -6.21
C LEU A 373 -5.66 2.53 -7.61
N ILE A 374 -6.32 3.67 -7.87
CA ILE A 374 -6.85 4.01 -9.19
C ILE A 374 -5.72 4.02 -10.22
N TRP A 375 -4.57 4.64 -9.89
CA TRP A 375 -3.39 4.64 -10.73
C TRP A 375 -2.96 3.20 -11.09
N LEU A 376 -2.85 2.32 -10.08
CA LEU A 376 -2.44 0.93 -10.29
C LEU A 376 -3.43 0.17 -11.19
N LEU A 377 -4.73 0.33 -10.98
CA LEU A 377 -5.76 -0.31 -11.79
C LEU A 377 -5.71 0.14 -13.26
N ILE A 378 -5.43 1.44 -13.50
CA ILE A 378 -5.29 1.98 -14.85
C ILE A 378 -4.05 1.40 -15.53
N ILE A 379 -2.91 1.35 -14.83
CA ILE A 379 -1.67 0.79 -15.36
C ILE A 379 -1.83 -0.71 -15.66
N ALA A 380 -2.42 -1.47 -14.75
CA ALA A 380 -2.72 -2.89 -14.96
C ALA A 380 -3.64 -3.11 -16.18
N ARG A 381 -4.69 -2.29 -16.32
CA ARG A 381 -5.57 -2.32 -17.49
C ARG A 381 -4.80 -2.01 -18.78
N CYS A 382 -3.91 -1.01 -18.78
CA CYS A 382 -3.07 -0.70 -19.93
C CYS A 382 -2.20 -1.89 -20.31
N PHE A 383 -1.52 -2.51 -19.35
CA PHE A 383 -0.71 -3.70 -19.60
C PHE A 383 -1.53 -4.84 -20.20
N ILE A 384 -2.72 -5.12 -19.67
CA ILE A 384 -3.61 -6.17 -20.19
C ILE A 384 -4.00 -5.89 -21.65
N GLU A 385 -4.39 -4.66 -21.99
CA GLU A 385 -4.75 -4.29 -23.37
C GLU A 385 -3.56 -4.44 -24.33
N VAL A 386 -2.37 -4.00 -23.91
CA VAL A 386 -1.13 -4.14 -24.69
C VAL A 386 -0.78 -5.62 -24.91
N ILE A 387 -0.86 -6.44 -23.85
CA ILE A 387 -0.58 -7.87 -23.92
C ILE A 387 -1.58 -8.58 -24.84
N ARG A 388 -2.89 -8.34 -24.69
CA ARG A 388 -3.93 -8.91 -25.58
C ARG A 388 -3.67 -8.58 -27.03
N TYR A 389 -3.25 -7.35 -27.29
CA TYR A 389 -2.93 -6.90 -28.63
C TYR A 389 -1.71 -7.62 -29.23
N ILE A 390 -0.63 -7.77 -28.46
CA ILE A 390 0.56 -8.52 -28.87
C ILE A 390 0.20 -9.99 -29.16
N TYR A 391 -0.57 -10.63 -28.29
CA TYR A 391 -1.04 -12.01 -28.51
C TYR A 391 -1.90 -12.15 -29.77
N ARG A 392 -2.80 -11.20 -30.04
CA ARG A 392 -3.63 -11.23 -31.25
C ARG A 392 -2.79 -11.17 -32.53
N ILE A 393 -1.75 -10.35 -32.56
CA ILE A 393 -0.80 -10.31 -33.68
C ILE A 393 -0.09 -11.64 -33.84
N GLY A 394 0.44 -12.22 -32.75
CA GLY A 394 1.14 -13.50 -32.79
C GLY A 394 0.25 -14.64 -33.31
N SER A 395 -1.04 -14.63 -32.94
CA SER A 395 -2.00 -15.67 -33.36
C SER A 395 -2.35 -15.63 -34.85
N HIS A 396 -2.39 -14.46 -35.49
CA HIS A 396 -2.74 -14.34 -36.92
C HIS A 396 -1.57 -14.66 -37.85
N SER A 397 -0.34 -14.64 -37.36
CA SER A 397 0.83 -15.02 -38.17
C SER A 397 0.99 -16.53 -38.33
N GLY A 398 0.30 -17.35 -37.52
CA GLY A 398 0.42 -18.82 -37.54
C GLY A 398 -0.63 -19.55 -38.37
N SER A 399 -1.68 -18.86 -38.85
CA SER A 399 -2.75 -19.50 -39.65
C SER A 399 -2.51 -19.41 -41.17
N ASP A 400 -1.70 -18.47 -41.64
CA ASP A 400 -1.50 -18.24 -43.08
C ASP A 400 -0.43 -19.16 -43.70
N GLU A 401 0.35 -19.87 -42.87
CA GLU A 401 1.37 -20.83 -43.34
C GLU A 401 0.77 -22.21 -43.69
N ALA A 402 -0.46 -22.50 -43.23
CA ALA A 402 -1.18 -23.73 -43.57
C ALA A 402 -1.88 -23.66 -44.95
N ASP A 403 -2.13 -22.47 -45.50
CA ASP A 403 -2.85 -22.32 -46.78
C ASP A 403 -1.90 -22.22 -47.99
N TRP A 404 -0.63 -21.85 -47.77
CA TRP A 404 0.40 -21.83 -48.83
C TRP A 404 0.75 -23.21 -49.38
N HIS A 405 0.56 -24.28 -48.59
CA HIS A 405 0.71 -25.65 -49.10
C HIS A 405 -0.49 -26.14 -49.91
N ARG A 406 -1.66 -25.50 -49.80
CA ARG A 406 -2.87 -25.91 -50.54
C ARG A 406 -2.91 -25.36 -51.96
N PHE A 407 -2.26 -24.21 -52.21
CA PHE A 407 -2.22 -23.61 -53.55
C PHE A 407 -1.19 -24.25 -54.50
N LYS A 408 -0.23 -25.04 -53.98
CA LYS A 408 0.85 -25.63 -54.79
C LYS A 408 0.55 -27.01 -55.37
N TYR A 409 -0.63 -27.59 -55.12
CA TYR A 409 -1.06 -28.89 -55.67
C TYR A 409 -2.31 -28.81 -56.56
N ALA A 410 -2.78 -27.61 -56.91
CA ALA A 410 -3.94 -27.43 -57.79
C ALA A 410 -3.57 -27.03 -59.23
N THR A 411 -2.32 -27.26 -59.65
CA THR A 411 -1.85 -26.96 -61.02
C THR A 411 -1.12 -28.14 -61.62
N ASP A 412 -1.71 -29.33 -61.55
CA ASP A 412 -1.38 -30.43 -62.47
C ASP A 412 -2.48 -31.50 -62.41
N ASN A 413 -3.46 -31.42 -63.32
CA ASN A 413 -4.08 -32.60 -63.96
C ASN A 413 -5.23 -32.23 -64.91
N ASN A 414 -5.02 -32.66 -66.17
CA ASN A 414 -5.97 -32.99 -67.25
C ASN A 414 -6.73 -31.85 -67.94
N GLN A 415 -6.51 -31.56 -69.23
CA GLN A 415 -6.68 -32.34 -70.49
C GLN A 415 -8.14 -32.59 -70.92
N ASP A 416 -8.41 -32.11 -72.14
CA ASP A 416 -9.35 -32.57 -73.19
C ASP A 416 -10.88 -32.39 -73.09
N MET A 417 -11.41 -31.47 -73.93
CA MET A 417 -12.32 -31.72 -75.07
C MET A 417 -12.78 -30.35 -75.63
N GLY A 418 -12.58 -30.02 -76.91
CA GLY A 418 -13.36 -30.56 -78.04
C GLY A 418 -14.56 -29.64 -78.35
N VAL A 419 -14.42 -28.60 -79.18
CA VAL A 419 -14.86 -28.55 -80.61
C VAL A 419 -16.32 -28.09 -80.81
N LEU A 420 -16.45 -27.11 -81.72
CA LEU A 420 -17.60 -26.70 -82.56
C LEU A 420 -18.65 -25.68 -82.05
N GLU A 421 -18.65 -24.52 -82.73
CA GLU A 421 -19.76 -24.05 -83.62
C GLU A 421 -20.41 -22.67 -83.31
N GLY A 422 -20.47 -21.84 -84.36
CA GLY A 422 -21.24 -20.58 -84.48
C GLY A 422 -20.37 -19.31 -84.38
N LEU A 423 -19.60 -18.85 -85.38
CA LEU A 423 -19.97 -18.43 -86.74
C LEU A 423 -21.21 -17.52 -86.83
N LEU A 424 -20.95 -16.21 -86.95
CA LEU A 424 -21.62 -15.16 -87.77
C LEU A 424 -21.26 -13.81 -87.10
N GLY A 425 -20.57 -12.84 -87.68
CA GLY A 425 -20.06 -12.64 -89.03
C GLY A 425 -19.61 -11.18 -89.14
N GLN A 426 -18.70 -10.92 -90.10
CA GLN A 426 -18.40 -9.63 -90.75
C GLN A 426 -17.88 -8.47 -89.88
N SER A 427 -16.92 -7.63 -90.28
CA SER A 427 -16.11 -7.50 -91.50
C SER A 427 -15.08 -6.36 -91.27
N GLN A 428 -13.79 -6.66 -91.47
CA GLN A 428 -12.67 -5.90 -92.12
C GLN A 428 -12.73 -4.33 -92.27
N PRO A 429 -11.63 -3.65 -92.71
CA PRO A 429 -10.18 -3.76 -92.38
C PRO A 429 -9.42 -2.39 -92.34
N ARG A 430 -8.21 -2.30 -91.77
CA ARG A 430 -6.96 -1.80 -92.43
C ARG A 430 -5.75 -1.62 -91.49
N MET A 431 -4.66 -2.21 -91.96
CA MET A 431 -3.22 -2.22 -91.63
C MET A 431 -2.49 -0.86 -91.85
N PRO A 432 -1.12 -0.72 -91.75
CA PRO A 432 -0.05 -1.54 -91.11
C PRO A 432 1.05 -0.71 -90.35
N GLN A 433 2.13 -1.43 -89.93
CA GLN A 433 3.54 -1.00 -89.70
C GLN A 433 3.86 -0.41 -88.31
N SER A 434 4.94 -0.76 -87.61
CA SER A 434 6.25 -1.24 -88.06
C SER A 434 7.00 -2.01 -86.96
N ARG A 435 7.93 -2.84 -87.45
CA ARG A 435 8.84 -3.80 -86.85
C ARG A 435 10.04 -3.16 -86.13
N LYS A 436 10.49 -3.78 -85.02
CA LYS A 436 11.85 -3.93 -84.45
C LYS A 436 11.63 -4.54 -83.05
N GLU A 437 11.79 -5.83 -82.77
CA GLU A 437 12.90 -6.77 -83.00
C GLU A 437 14.23 -6.24 -82.46
N GLU A 438 14.40 -6.36 -81.14
CA GLU A 438 15.72 -6.46 -80.51
C GLU A 438 15.64 -7.47 -79.36
N GLN A 439 16.37 -8.57 -79.55
CA GLN A 439 16.60 -9.62 -78.57
C GLN A 439 17.50 -9.08 -77.46
N HIS A 440 17.10 -9.30 -76.20
CA HIS A 440 18.03 -9.28 -75.08
C HIS A 440 17.88 -10.57 -74.27
N THR A 441 18.99 -11.29 -74.24
CA THR A 441 19.25 -12.53 -73.53
C THR A 441 19.13 -12.35 -72.02
N GLU A 442 18.55 -13.37 -71.40
CA GLU A 442 18.51 -13.63 -69.97
C GLU A 442 19.87 -13.41 -69.28
N TYR A 443 19.83 -12.70 -68.16
CA TYR A 443 20.70 -12.98 -67.03
C TYR A 443 19.82 -13.00 -65.79
N GLY A 444 19.65 -14.20 -65.21
CA GLY A 444 18.89 -14.42 -64.00
C GLY A 444 19.60 -13.82 -62.79
N THR A 445 19.08 -12.70 -62.29
CA THR A 445 19.28 -12.30 -60.91
C THR A 445 18.19 -12.96 -60.07
N PHE A 446 18.61 -13.83 -59.15
CA PHE A 446 17.76 -14.32 -58.08
C PHE A 446 17.07 -13.12 -57.44
N SER A 447 15.74 -13.06 -57.56
CA SER A 447 14.94 -12.21 -56.68
C SER A 447 15.11 -12.79 -55.29
N SER A 448 16.10 -12.25 -54.57
CA SER A 448 16.22 -12.42 -53.13
C SER A 448 14.92 -11.87 -52.56
N GLY A 449 13.97 -12.76 -52.32
CA GLY A 449 12.78 -12.51 -51.52
C GLY A 449 13.24 -12.14 -50.13
N GLY A 450 13.63 -10.88 -49.96
CA GLY A 450 13.79 -10.27 -48.66
C GLY A 450 12.44 -10.38 -48.00
N MET A 451 12.31 -11.33 -47.08
CA MET A 451 11.30 -11.24 -46.02
C MET A 451 11.64 -9.98 -45.23
N ASP A 452 11.22 -8.83 -45.77
CA ASP A 452 11.03 -7.63 -45.00
C ASP A 452 9.98 -8.01 -43.96
N THR A 453 10.46 -8.43 -42.78
CA THR A 453 9.68 -8.55 -41.57
C THR A 453 9.23 -7.15 -41.18
N LYS A 454 8.28 -6.60 -41.94
CA LYS A 454 7.54 -5.38 -41.59
C LYS A 454 6.73 -5.76 -40.36
N LEU A 455 7.32 -5.52 -39.19
CA LEU A 455 6.61 -5.50 -37.91
C LEU A 455 5.28 -4.77 -38.16
N PRO A 456 4.12 -5.35 -37.83
CA PRO A 456 2.85 -4.82 -38.28
C PRO A 456 2.71 -3.35 -37.85
N GLN A 457 2.63 -2.45 -38.84
CA GLN A 457 2.46 -1.00 -38.68
C GLN A 457 1.26 -0.63 -37.78
N LYS A 458 0.40 -1.59 -37.44
CA LYS A 458 -0.75 -1.44 -36.54
C LYS A 458 -0.34 -1.30 -35.06
N LEU A 459 0.83 -1.79 -34.64
CA LEU A 459 1.21 -1.83 -33.22
C LEU A 459 1.42 -0.45 -32.56
N PRO A 460 2.07 0.53 -33.21
CA PRO A 460 2.21 1.88 -32.66
C PRO A 460 0.87 2.62 -32.50
N ALA A 461 -0.08 2.40 -33.43
CA ALA A 461 -1.40 3.04 -33.40
C ALA A 461 -2.24 2.56 -32.21
N THR A 462 -2.21 1.26 -31.90
CA THR A 462 -2.94 0.72 -30.74
C THR A 462 -2.32 1.13 -29.40
N LEU A 463 -0.99 1.16 -29.29
CA LEU A 463 -0.33 1.68 -28.10
C LEU A 463 -0.72 3.13 -27.83
N PHE A 464 -0.81 3.93 -28.90
CA PHE A 464 -1.24 5.32 -28.81
C PHE A 464 -2.70 5.45 -28.36
N THR A 465 -3.63 4.67 -28.91
CA THR A 465 -5.05 4.75 -28.49
C THR A 465 -5.24 4.31 -27.03
N VAL A 466 -4.51 3.30 -26.58
CA VAL A 466 -4.50 2.86 -25.17
C VAL A 466 -3.99 3.98 -24.28
N ALA A 467 -2.83 4.58 -24.62
CA ALA A 467 -2.25 5.67 -23.85
C ALA A 467 -3.14 6.92 -23.83
N ALA A 468 -3.68 7.33 -24.97
CA ALA A 468 -4.58 8.49 -25.06
C ALA A 468 -5.83 8.32 -24.18
N ARG A 469 -6.37 7.10 -24.10
CA ARG A 469 -7.51 6.78 -23.24
C ARG A 469 -7.14 6.75 -21.76
N SER A 470 -5.96 6.27 -21.39
CA SER A 470 -5.58 6.04 -19.99
C SER A 470 -4.94 7.25 -19.30
N MET A 471 -4.17 8.06 -20.02
CA MET A 471 -3.43 9.19 -19.47
C MET A 471 -4.28 10.22 -18.70
N PRO A 472 -5.50 10.60 -19.14
CA PRO A 472 -6.35 11.49 -18.35
C PRO A 472 -6.72 10.91 -16.98
N PHE A 473 -6.98 9.60 -16.91
CA PHE A 473 -7.30 8.93 -15.67
C PHE A 473 -6.06 8.81 -14.76
N VAL A 474 -4.88 8.54 -15.35
CA VAL A 474 -3.60 8.55 -14.61
C VAL A 474 -3.36 9.93 -14.00
N TRP A 475 -3.60 11.00 -14.76
CA TRP A 475 -3.46 12.37 -14.30
C TRP A 475 -4.42 12.70 -13.13
N ILE A 476 -5.69 12.30 -13.21
CA ILE A 476 -6.66 12.44 -12.11
C ILE A 476 -6.20 11.65 -10.88
N ALA A 477 -5.74 10.41 -11.07
CA ALA A 477 -5.26 9.56 -10.00
C ALA A 477 -4.05 10.16 -9.26
N GLN A 478 -3.11 10.76 -10.00
CA GLN A 478 -1.98 11.49 -9.45
C GLN A 478 -2.41 12.75 -8.68
N TRP A 479 -3.44 13.47 -9.14
CA TRP A 479 -4.01 14.60 -8.39
C TRP A 479 -4.63 14.18 -7.07
N LEU A 480 -5.41 13.09 -7.07
CA LEU A 480 -5.94 12.52 -5.83
C LEU A 480 -4.80 12.13 -4.90
N PHE A 481 -3.81 11.39 -5.39
CA PHE A 481 -2.64 11.01 -4.60
C PHE A 481 -1.97 12.22 -3.92
N TRP A 482 -1.63 13.26 -4.70
CA TRP A 482 -0.92 14.44 -4.19
C TRP A 482 -1.77 15.32 -3.27
N SER A 483 -3.07 15.45 -3.55
CA SER A 483 -3.97 16.25 -2.70
C SER A 483 -4.13 15.63 -1.33
N GLY A 484 -4.27 14.30 -1.29
CA GLY A 484 -4.33 13.53 -0.05
C GLY A 484 -3.02 13.59 0.70
N PHE A 485 -1.90 13.35 0.01
CA PHE A 485 -0.57 13.37 0.61
C PHE A 485 -0.21 14.74 1.21
N ILE A 486 -0.39 15.85 0.47
CA ILE A 486 -0.07 17.19 0.98
C ILE A 486 -0.98 17.57 2.15
N GLY A 487 -2.27 17.24 2.07
CA GLY A 487 -3.22 17.51 3.14
C GLY A 487 -2.90 16.74 4.43
N LEU A 488 -2.54 15.46 4.28
CA LEU A 488 -2.16 14.57 5.38
C LEU A 488 -0.86 15.04 6.05
N SER A 489 0.22 15.16 5.26
CA SER A 489 1.56 15.51 5.74
C SER A 489 1.64 16.94 6.29
N SER A 490 0.94 17.89 5.68
CA SER A 490 0.81 19.26 6.19
C SER A 490 2.16 19.88 6.60
N GLU A 491 2.45 20.01 7.89
CA GLU A 491 3.70 20.60 8.39
C GLU A 491 4.93 19.69 8.26
N GLU A 492 4.73 18.38 8.10
CA GLU A 492 5.78 17.37 7.94
C GLU A 492 6.34 17.34 6.51
N PHE A 493 5.64 17.95 5.55
CA PHE A 493 6.11 18.16 4.18
C PHE A 493 6.34 19.64 3.93
N CYS A 494 7.43 20.17 4.46
CA CYS A 494 7.83 21.57 4.41
C CYS A 494 9.00 21.75 3.44
N LEU A 495 8.71 22.12 2.20
CA LEU A 495 9.76 22.34 1.20
C LEU A 495 10.45 23.70 1.43
N PRO A 496 11.79 23.74 1.56
CA PRO A 496 12.52 24.99 1.65
C PRO A 496 12.48 25.73 0.31
N LYS A 497 12.34 27.06 0.37
CA LYS A 497 12.36 27.94 -0.82
C LYS A 497 11.43 27.43 -1.94
N LEU A 498 10.19 27.09 -1.59
CA LEU A 498 9.22 26.48 -2.52
C LEU A 498 9.08 27.26 -3.82
N GLU A 499 9.16 28.59 -3.78
CA GLU A 499 9.15 29.44 -4.98
C GLU A 499 10.27 29.08 -5.97
N VAL A 500 11.51 28.95 -5.48
CA VAL A 500 12.67 28.58 -6.30
C VAL A 500 12.49 27.19 -6.92
N LEU A 501 12.03 26.22 -6.11
CA LEU A 501 11.76 24.86 -6.59
C LEU A 501 10.68 24.86 -7.68
N THR A 502 9.66 25.68 -7.51
CA THR A 502 8.56 25.86 -8.47
C THR A 502 9.06 26.49 -9.76
N THR A 503 9.93 27.51 -9.69
CA THR A 503 10.54 28.11 -10.88
C THR A 503 11.34 27.09 -11.69
N ILE A 504 12.12 26.22 -11.02
CA ILE A 504 12.89 25.16 -11.68
C ILE A 504 11.95 24.16 -12.39
N TRP A 505 10.88 23.74 -11.72
CA TRP A 505 9.88 22.86 -12.35
C TRP A 505 9.18 23.52 -13.52
N VAL A 506 8.76 24.79 -13.40
CA VAL A 506 8.13 25.55 -14.48
C VAL A 506 9.07 25.68 -15.69
N ALA A 507 10.33 26.05 -15.46
CA ALA A 507 11.32 26.17 -16.53
C ALA A 507 11.56 24.84 -17.26
N ALA A 508 11.68 23.73 -16.51
CA ALA A 508 11.84 22.40 -17.09
C ALA A 508 10.59 21.95 -17.88
N SER A 509 9.39 22.27 -17.39
CA SER A 509 8.14 21.98 -18.10
C SER A 509 8.02 22.77 -19.41
N ILE A 510 8.29 24.07 -19.39
CA ILE A 510 8.30 24.91 -20.59
C ILE A 510 9.36 24.42 -21.58
N GLY A 511 10.57 24.11 -21.10
CA GLY A 511 11.65 23.56 -21.92
C GLY A 511 11.27 22.23 -22.59
N SER A 512 10.55 21.37 -21.87
CA SER A 512 10.08 20.08 -22.43
C SER A 512 9.10 20.30 -23.59
N VAL A 513 8.19 21.27 -23.45
CA VAL A 513 7.25 21.65 -24.51
C VAL A 513 8.00 22.27 -25.69
N ALA A 514 8.95 23.17 -25.44
CA ALA A 514 9.74 23.80 -26.51
C ALA A 514 10.53 22.75 -27.31
N ILE A 515 11.24 21.85 -26.64
CA ILE A 515 11.95 20.74 -27.28
C ILE A 515 10.98 19.91 -28.12
N LYS A 516 9.81 19.55 -27.57
CA LYS A 516 8.78 18.81 -28.30
C LYS A 516 8.27 19.53 -29.56
N SER A 517 8.22 20.86 -29.57
CA SER A 517 7.83 21.66 -30.74
C SER A 517 8.91 21.76 -31.81
N TYR A 518 10.19 21.61 -31.44
CA TYR A 518 11.32 21.61 -32.38
C TYR A 518 11.63 20.23 -32.97
N LEU A 519 11.20 19.15 -32.31
CA LEU A 519 11.44 17.75 -32.69
C LEU A 519 10.31 17.14 -33.50
#